data_AF-A0A9X9MEP0-F1
#
_entry.id   AF-A0A9X9MEP0-F1
#
_cell.length_a   1.000
_cell.length_b   1.000
_cell.length_c   1.000
_cell.angle_alpha   90.00
_cell.angle_beta   90.00
_cell.angle_gamma   90.00
#
_symmetry.space_group_name_H-M   'P 1'
#
loop_
_entity.id
_entity.type
_entity.pdbx_description
1 polymer ?
#
loop_
_entity_poly.entity_id
_entity_poly.type
_entity_poly.pdbx_seq_one_letter_code
_entity_poly.pdbx_strand_id
1 'polypeptide(L)' 'MQENAPAHTSAIIMENMSQRLIQLIFSLANSPDLNLIEAVWNKMKDYIQRHHPNLSCGK' A
#
# COMPACT_ATOMS: atom_id res chain seq x y z
N MET A 1 -6.11 3.90 -5.27
CA MET A 1 -6.65 3.23 -4.08
C MET A 1 -5.54 3.20 -3.05
N GLN A 2 -5.84 3.55 -1.80
CA GLN A 2 -4.89 3.58 -0.71
C GLN A 2 -5.60 3.21 0.59
N GLU A 3 -4.86 2.66 1.55
CA GLU A 3 -5.36 2.36 2.88
C GLU A 3 -5.72 3.63 3.66
N ASN A 4 -6.65 3.49 4.60
CA ASN A 4 -7.17 4.62 5.39
C ASN A 4 -6.26 4.96 6.58
N ALA A 5 -4.93 4.89 6.42
CA ALA A 5 -4.02 5.28 7.50
C ALA A 5 -4.18 6.78 7.82
N PRO A 6 -3.98 7.21 9.09
CA PRO A 6 -4.25 8.60 9.49
C PRO A 6 -3.54 9.67 8.67
N ALA A 7 -2.33 9.36 8.17
CA ALA A 7 -1.59 10.26 7.28
C ALA A 7 -2.35 10.51 5.97
N HIS A 8 -2.97 9.47 5.39
CA HIS A 8 -3.68 9.52 4.11
C HIS A 8 -5.07 10.13 4.21
N THR A 9 -5.66 10.16 5.40
CA THR A 9 -6.97 10.76 5.67
C THR A 9 -6.87 12.12 6.37
N SER A 10 -5.67 12.67 6.54
CA SER A 10 -5.47 13.98 7.15
C SER A 10 -6.10 15.09 6.31
N ALA A 11 -6.55 16.17 6.95
CA ALA A 11 -7.22 17.28 6.27
C ALA A 11 -6.37 17.87 5.13
N ILE A 12 -5.06 18.03 5.36
CA ILE A 12 -4.09 18.54 4.37
C ILE A 12 -4.05 17.63 3.13
N ILE A 13 -4.03 16.31 3.32
CA ILE A 13 -4.01 15.37 2.20
C ILE A 13 -5.35 15.36 1.46
N MET A 14 -6.48 15.37 2.19
CA MET A 14 -7.81 15.41 1.57
C MET A 14 -8.03 16.68 0.74
N GLU A 15 -7.58 17.83 1.24
CA GLU A 15 -7.62 19.10 0.50
C GLU A 15 -6.74 19.04 -0.75
N ASN A 16 -5.52 18.50 -0.63
CA ASN A 16 -4.61 18.36 -1.77
C ASN A 16 -5.18 17.46 -2.87
N MET A 17 -5.80 16.33 -2.50
CA MET A 17 -6.46 15.43 -3.44
C MET A 17 -7.64 16.11 -4.14
N SER A 18 -8.44 16.87 -3.39
CA SER A 18 -9.56 17.66 -3.92
C SER A 18 -9.09 18.72 -4.91
N GLN A 19 -8.06 19.51 -4.58
CA GLN A 19 -7.47 20.53 -5.45
C GLN A 19 -6.92 19.93 -6.76
N ARG A 20 -6.45 18.68 -6.71
CA ARG A 20 -5.93 17.96 -7.88
C ARG A 20 -7.00 17.18 -8.65
N LEU A 21 -8.27 17.27 -8.24
CA LEU A 21 -9.40 16.52 -8.83
C LEU A 21 -9.16 15.00 -8.83
N ILE A 22 -8.47 14.49 -7.81
CA ILE A 22 -8.20 13.06 -7.66
C ILE A 22 -9.39 12.41 -6.96
N GLN A 23 -10.03 11.46 -7.64
CA GLN A 23 -11.08 10.65 -7.04
C GLN A 23 -10.46 9.61 -6.10
N LEU A 24 -10.85 9.67 -4.82
CA LEU A 24 -10.42 8.70 -3.81
C LEU A 24 -11.29 7.44 -3.87
N ILE A 25 -10.61 6.29 -3.86
CA ILE A 25 -11.24 4.98 -3.63
C ILE A 25 -10.83 4.57 -2.22
N PHE A 26 -11.80 4.60 -1.30
CA PHE A 26 -11.58 4.20 0.08
C PHE A 26 -11.41 2.69 0.18
N SER A 27 -10.36 2.27 0.89
CA SER A 27 -10.17 0.86 1.21
C SER A 27 -11.06 0.47 2.39
N LEU A 28 -11.52 -0.78 2.42
CA LEU A 28 -12.12 -1.34 3.63
C LEU A 28 -11.03 -1.51 4.71
N ALA A 29 -11.41 -1.29 5.97
CA ALA A 29 -10.50 -1.46 7.09
C ALA A 29 -10.04 -2.92 7.22
N ASN A 30 -8.75 -3.13 7.49
CA ASN A 30 -8.13 -4.45 7.64
C ASN A 30 -8.29 -5.37 6.42
N SER A 31 -8.36 -4.81 5.21
CA SER A 31 -8.51 -5.58 3.96
C SER A 31 -7.30 -5.41 3.02
N PRO A 32 -6.10 -5.87 3.43
CA PRO A 32 -4.91 -5.80 2.57
C PRO A 32 -5.08 -6.65 1.31
N ASP A 33 -5.85 -7.73 1.37
CA ASP A 33 -6.16 -8.63 0.24
C ASP A 33 -6.85 -7.92 -0.94
N LEU A 34 -7.57 -6.82 -0.67
CA LEU A 34 -8.22 -6.01 -1.69
C LEU A 34 -7.27 -4.97 -2.32
N ASN A 35 -6.07 -4.77 -1.76
CA ASN A 35 -5.10 -3.83 -2.28
C ASN A 35 -4.10 -4.52 -3.20
N LEU A 36 -4.10 -4.14 -4.48
CA LEU A 36 -3.24 -4.75 -5.50
C LEU A 36 -1.74 -4.64 -5.19
N ILE A 37 -1.31 -3.67 -4.36
CA ILE A 37 0.11 -3.53 -4.00
C ILE A 37 0.63 -4.74 -3.22
N GLU A 38 -0.22 -5.43 -2.45
CA GLU A 38 0.17 -6.64 -1.72
C GLU A 38 0.64 -7.75 -2.66
N ALA A 39 -0.03 -7.90 -3.82
CA ALA A 39 0.38 -8.86 -4.83
C ALA A 39 1.76 -8.51 -5.43
N VAL A 40 2.06 -7.21 -5.60
CA VAL A 40 3.37 -6.75 -6.07
C VAL A 40 4.43 -7.03 -5.02
N TRP A 41 4.18 -6.69 -3.75
CA TRP A 41 5.11 -6.98 -2.65
C TRP A 41 5.36 -8.47 -2.47
N ASN A 42 4.35 -9.32 -2.61
CA ASN A 42 4.52 -10.77 -2.59
C ASN A 42 5.45 -11.23 -3.72
N LYS A 43 5.25 -10.76 -4.95
CA LYS A 43 6.17 -11.06 -6.06
C LYS A 43 7.60 -10.57 -5.80
N MET A 44 7.75 -9.38 -5.20
CA MET A 44 9.07 -8.85 -4.85
C MET A 44 9.76 -9.70 -3.78
N LYS A 45 9.03 -10.11 -2.74
CA LYS A 45 9.52 -11.03 -1.71
C LYS A 45 9.95 -12.36 -2.32
N ASP A 46 9.13 -12.95 -3.19
CA ASP A 46 9.46 -14.21 -3.88
C ASP A 46 10.74 -14.08 -4.70
N TYR A 47 10.89 -12.98 -5.45
CA TYR A 47 12.10 -12.70 -6.22
C TYR A 47 13.33 -12.61 -5.32
N ILE A 48 13.26 -11.81 -4.24
CA ILE A 48 14.36 -11.63 -3.30
C ILE A 48 14.73 -12.97 -2.65
N GLN A 49 13.75 -13.76 -2.20
CA GLN A 49 13.99 -15.06 -1.58
C GLN A 49 14.66 -16.05 -2.54
N ARG A 50 14.26 -16.05 -3.82
CA ARG A 50 14.86 -16.92 -4.84
C ARG A 50 16.30 -16.54 -5.19
N HIS A 51 16.60 -15.25 -5.26
CA HIS A 51 17.90 -14.75 -5.75
C HIS A 51 18.89 -14.39 -4.63
N HIS A 52 18.40 -14.20 -3.41
CA HIS A 52 19.19 -13.82 -2.23
C HIS A 52 18.76 -14.63 -0.99
N PRO A 53 18.89 -15.97 -0.99
CA PRO A 53 18.37 -16.83 0.09
C PRO A 53 19.02 -16.58 1.46
N ASN A 54 20.17 -15.91 1.50
CA ASN A 54 20.89 -15.56 2.73
C ASN A 54 20.40 -14.25 3.37
N LEU A 55 19.58 -13.45 2.67
CA LEU A 55 18.89 -12.33 3.28
C LEU A 55 17.72 -12.90 4.07
N SER A 56 17.89 -13.02 5.38
CA SER A 56 16.78 -13.40 6.26
C SER A 56 15.64 -12.40 6.04
N CYS A 57 14.45 -12.90 5.70
CA CYS A 57 13.23 -12.10 5.83
C CYS A 57 13.16 -11.65 7.30
N GLY A 58 13.12 -10.34 7.53
CA GLY A 58 13.20 -9.73 8.86
C GLY A 58 12.26 -10.44 9.85
N LYS A 59 12.81 -10.70 11.04
CA LYS A 59 12.15 -11.40 12.15
C LYS A 59 11.06 -10.53 12.78
#